data_AF-A0A6C0BFX2-F1
#
_entry.id   AF-A0A6C0BFX2-F1
#
_cell.length_a   1.000
_cell.length_b   1.000
_cell.length_c   1.000
_cell.angle_alpha   90.00
_cell.angle_beta   90.00
_cell.angle_gamma   90.00
#
_symmetry.space_group_name_H-M   'P 1'
#
loop_
_entity.id
_entity.type
_entity.pdbx_description
1 polymer ?
#
loop_
_entity_poly.entity_id
_entity_poly.type
_entity_poly.pdbx_seq_one_letter_code
_entity_poly.pdbx_strand_id
1 'polypeptide(L)'
;MADVKWMEKKTEFQDRFNTLVTRNNIEQLVANLDAATARYISKGGLSQNSDPNVNPDYADVIRLSQEAEQIKTKYMSLNDDILKFVKEQAKYNNMSDLLTETGTLQKEINGLQRIQEEIKTDVESAVAREELLRSRDTDLTTHQLFILNRPVRRNMIPYLWVLSIVFVGIGLVLLRMMQPVLGVTNEEMAALSLSFWYQLTSFFTNNVTWIAIVGACMIVILFLGLKVGGIFG
;
A
#
# COMPACT_ATOMS: atom_id res chain seq x y z
N MET A 1 -23.96 22.30 3.07
CA MET A 1 -24.87 22.42 1.92
C MET A 1 -24.55 21.28 0.97
N ALA A 2 -25.58 20.56 0.53
CA ALA A 2 -25.49 19.20 0.03
C ALA A 2 -24.56 19.06 -1.20
N ASP A 3 -23.62 18.13 -1.06
CA ASP A 3 -22.87 17.47 -2.13
C ASP A 3 -23.88 16.80 -3.08
N VAL A 4 -24.53 17.58 -3.95
CA VAL A 4 -25.25 17.04 -5.10
C VAL A 4 -24.16 16.44 -5.98
N LYS A 5 -23.88 15.16 -5.73
CA LYS A 5 -22.78 14.43 -6.37
C LYS A 5 -22.98 14.51 -7.87
N TRP A 6 -21.95 14.98 -8.57
CA TRP A 6 -21.87 15.01 -10.04
C TRP A 6 -22.50 13.76 -10.70
N MET A 7 -22.36 12.59 -10.08
CA MET A 7 -22.94 11.33 -10.53
C MET A 7 -24.48 11.34 -10.65
N GLU A 8 -25.20 11.96 -9.72
CA GLU A 8 -26.66 12.05 -9.76
C GLU A 8 -27.11 12.98 -10.89
N LYS A 9 -26.50 14.16 -10.99
CA LYS A 9 -26.80 15.12 -12.07
C LYS A 9 -26.37 14.65 -13.45
N LYS A 10 -25.26 13.94 -13.55
CA LYS A 10 -24.83 13.27 -14.78
C LYS A 10 -25.86 12.24 -15.24
N THR A 11 -26.38 11.43 -14.31
CA THR A 11 -27.42 10.43 -14.62
C THR A 11 -28.71 11.12 -15.09
N GLU A 12 -29.12 12.20 -14.44
CA GLU A 12 -30.27 13.02 -14.84
C GLU A 12 -30.08 13.62 -16.25
N PHE A 13 -28.92 14.20 -16.56
CA PHE A 13 -28.62 14.74 -17.89
C PHE A 13 -28.58 13.65 -18.97
N GLN A 14 -28.03 12.49 -18.62
CA GLN A 14 -27.96 11.35 -19.54
C GLN A 14 -29.34 10.77 -19.81
N ASP A 15 -30.21 10.69 -18.81
CA ASP A 15 -31.61 10.28 -18.98
C ASP A 15 -32.41 11.28 -19.82
N ARG A 16 -32.24 12.59 -19.58
CA ARG A 16 -32.82 13.65 -20.41
C ARG A 16 -32.34 13.57 -21.86
N PHE A 17 -31.04 13.35 -22.07
CA PHE A 17 -30.46 13.18 -23.41
C PHE A 17 -31.02 11.93 -24.11
N ASN A 18 -31.01 10.78 -23.43
CA ASN A 18 -31.56 9.54 -23.96
C ASN A 18 -33.05 9.68 -24.29
N THR A 19 -33.82 10.33 -23.43
CA THR A 19 -35.24 10.62 -23.69
C THR A 19 -35.40 11.48 -24.95
N LEU A 20 -34.56 12.49 -25.16
CA LEU A 20 -34.60 13.32 -26.37
C LEU A 20 -34.23 12.54 -27.62
N VAL A 21 -33.23 11.67 -27.56
CA VAL A 21 -32.78 10.85 -28.70
C VAL A 21 -33.79 9.73 -29.02
N THR A 22 -34.32 9.04 -28.01
CA THR A 22 -35.22 7.91 -28.20
C THR A 22 -36.63 8.34 -28.57
N ARG A 23 -37.14 9.45 -28.01
CA ARG A 23 -38.51 9.92 -28.32
C ARG A 23 -38.57 10.73 -29.61
N ASN A 24 -37.50 11.45 -29.94
CA ASN A 24 -37.47 12.25 -31.16
C ASN A 24 -36.61 11.52 -32.17
N ASN A 25 -37.25 10.79 -33.10
CA ASN A 25 -36.56 10.21 -34.24
C ASN A 25 -36.23 11.33 -35.23
N ILE A 26 -35.17 12.10 -34.94
CA ILE A 26 -34.76 13.29 -35.70
C ILE A 26 -34.51 12.93 -37.17
N GLU A 27 -33.96 11.74 -37.45
CA GLU A 27 -33.74 11.25 -38.81
C GLU A 27 -35.05 11.10 -39.57
N GLN A 28 -36.07 10.50 -38.94
CA GLN A 28 -37.39 10.36 -39.53
C GLN A 28 -38.12 11.72 -39.63
N LEU A 29 -37.92 12.63 -38.69
CA LEU A 29 -38.49 13.98 -38.74
C LEU A 29 -37.92 14.78 -39.93
N VAL A 30 -36.60 14.73 -40.12
CA VAL A 30 -35.92 15.37 -41.26
C VAL A 30 -36.36 14.74 -42.58
N ALA A 31 -36.42 13.40 -42.66
CA ALA A 31 -36.92 12.70 -43.85
C ALA A 31 -38.38 13.06 -44.17
N ASN A 32 -39.23 13.18 -43.15
CA ASN A 32 -40.62 13.59 -43.31
C ASN A 32 -40.75 15.06 -43.73
N LEU A 33 -39.90 15.94 -43.22
CA LEU A 33 -39.84 17.35 -43.59
C LEU A 33 -39.37 17.51 -45.04
N ASP A 34 -38.33 16.77 -45.45
CA ASP A 34 -37.84 16.76 -46.83
C ASP A 34 -38.92 16.23 -47.80
N ALA A 35 -39.60 15.14 -47.42
CA ALA A 35 -40.70 14.60 -48.21
C ALA A 35 -41.89 15.56 -48.30
N ALA A 36 -42.26 16.23 -47.20
CA ALA A 36 -43.34 17.23 -47.19
C ALA A 36 -42.98 18.45 -48.05
N THR A 37 -41.72 18.92 -47.95
CA THR A 37 -41.20 20.03 -48.74
C THR A 37 -41.16 19.68 -50.23
N ALA A 38 -40.70 18.48 -50.58
CA ALA A 38 -40.71 17.99 -51.96
C ALA A 38 -42.13 17.85 -52.53
N ARG A 39 -43.10 17.36 -51.74
CA ARG A 39 -44.53 17.31 -52.12
C ARG A 39 -45.11 18.70 -52.35
N TYR A 40 -44.80 19.65 -51.48
CA TYR A 40 -45.24 21.04 -51.63
C TYR A 40 -44.66 21.70 -52.90
N ILE A 41 -43.35 21.52 -53.15
CA ILE A 41 -42.65 22.08 -54.32
C ILE A 41 -43.11 21.42 -55.62
N SER A 42 -43.25 20.09 -55.65
CA SER A 42 -43.67 19.36 -56.86
C SER A 42 -45.09 19.68 -57.32
N LYS A 43 -45.96 20.14 -56.41
CA LYS A 43 -47.30 20.67 -56.73
C LYS A 43 -47.31 22.17 -57.05
N GLY A 44 -46.15 22.82 -57.10
CA GLY A 44 -46.03 24.26 -57.39
C GLY A 44 -46.68 25.16 -56.34
N GLY A 45 -46.83 24.67 -55.10
CA GLY A 45 -47.56 25.38 -54.05
C GLY A 45 -49.09 25.41 -54.22
N LEU A 46 -49.63 24.71 -55.23
CA LEU A 46 -51.06 24.64 -55.49
C LEU A 46 -51.66 23.40 -54.82
N SER A 47 -52.68 23.60 -53.98
CA SER A 47 -53.47 22.51 -53.41
C SER A 47 -54.43 21.95 -54.48
N GLN A 48 -54.73 20.64 -54.43
CA GLN A 48 -55.73 20.01 -55.32
C GLN A 48 -57.12 20.64 -55.18
N ASN A 49 -57.38 21.33 -54.07
CA ASN A 49 -58.55 22.17 -53.86
C ASN A 49 -58.14 23.64 -53.96
N SER A 50 -58.80 24.42 -54.81
CA SER A 50 -58.46 25.79 -55.22
C SER A 50 -58.55 26.88 -54.13
N ASP A 51 -58.34 26.55 -52.85
CA ASP A 51 -58.25 27.50 -51.74
C ASP A 51 -56.77 27.76 -51.36
N PRO A 52 -56.25 28.97 -51.61
CA PRO A 52 -54.88 29.36 -51.25
C PRO A 52 -54.59 29.33 -49.75
N ASN A 53 -55.61 29.34 -48.89
CA ASN A 53 -55.45 29.42 -47.43
C ASN A 53 -55.40 28.05 -46.74
N VAL A 54 -55.65 26.95 -47.47
CA VAL A 54 -55.68 25.60 -46.90
C VAL A 54 -54.84 24.68 -47.79
N ASN A 55 -53.53 24.94 -47.88
CA ASN A 55 -52.61 23.98 -48.48
C ASN A 55 -52.14 23.00 -47.39
N PRO A 56 -52.65 21.74 -47.37
CA PRO A 56 -52.30 20.77 -46.34
C PRO A 56 -50.80 20.41 -46.35
N ASP A 57 -50.15 20.45 -47.52
CA ASP A 57 -48.71 20.17 -47.63
C ASP A 57 -47.87 21.30 -47.00
N TYR A 58 -48.31 22.56 -47.12
CA TYR A 58 -47.66 23.69 -46.45
C TYR A 58 -47.86 23.64 -44.93
N ALA A 59 -49.07 23.31 -44.48
CA ALA A 59 -49.38 23.15 -43.06
C ALA A 59 -48.51 22.04 -42.41
N ASP A 60 -48.25 20.95 -43.13
CA ASP A 60 -47.36 19.90 -42.68
C ASP A 60 -45.89 20.35 -42.60
N VAL A 61 -45.41 21.14 -43.55
CA VAL A 61 -44.05 21.73 -43.50
C VAL A 61 -43.91 22.65 -42.27
N ILE A 62 -44.89 23.50 -42.01
CA ILE A 62 -44.88 24.38 -40.83
C ILE A 62 -44.91 23.57 -39.53
N ARG A 63 -45.78 22.55 -39.43
CA ARG A 63 -45.88 21.68 -38.26
C ARG A 63 -44.56 20.96 -37.97
N LEU A 64 -43.96 20.33 -38.99
CA LEU A 64 -42.70 19.59 -38.85
C LEU A 64 -41.52 20.52 -38.53
N SER A 65 -41.51 21.73 -39.11
CA SER A 65 -40.52 22.77 -38.80
C SER A 65 -40.63 23.27 -37.35
N GLN A 66 -41.86 23.50 -36.86
CA GLN A 66 -42.09 23.85 -35.45
C GLN A 66 -41.67 22.72 -34.50
N GLU A 67 -41.93 21.47 -34.85
CA GLU A 67 -41.49 20.30 -34.08
C GLU A 67 -39.96 20.23 -34.01
N ALA A 68 -39.27 20.47 -35.12
CA ALA A 68 -37.80 20.53 -35.17
C ALA A 68 -37.23 21.67 -34.30
N GLU A 69 -37.80 22.87 -34.36
CA GLU A 69 -37.38 24.01 -33.52
C GLU A 69 -37.64 23.76 -32.03
N GLN A 70 -38.74 23.07 -31.68
CA GLN A 70 -38.99 22.66 -30.29
C GLN A 70 -37.95 21.66 -29.79
N ILE A 71 -37.55 20.69 -30.61
CA ILE A 71 -36.50 19.71 -30.25
C ILE A 71 -35.16 20.43 -30.08
N LYS A 72 -34.78 21.30 -31.01
CA LYS A 72 -33.58 22.12 -30.93
C LYS A 72 -33.54 22.98 -29.66
N THR A 73 -34.66 23.62 -29.31
CA THR A 73 -34.78 24.40 -28.07
C THR A 73 -34.55 23.52 -26.83
N LYS A 74 -35.06 22.29 -26.81
CA LYS A 74 -34.83 21.33 -25.71
C LYS A 74 -33.37 20.91 -25.60
N TYR A 75 -32.66 20.71 -26.71
CA TYR A 75 -31.22 20.42 -26.70
C TYR A 75 -30.40 21.61 -26.20
N MET A 76 -30.73 22.83 -26.64
CA MET A 76 -30.05 24.05 -26.16
C MET A 76 -30.23 24.23 -24.65
N SER A 77 -31.46 24.05 -24.15
CA SER A 77 -31.74 24.12 -22.72
C SER A 77 -30.98 23.06 -21.92
N LEU A 78 -30.90 21.81 -22.40
CA LEU A 78 -30.11 20.76 -21.74
C LEU A 78 -28.62 21.12 -21.70
N ASN A 79 -28.08 21.66 -22.80
CA ASN A 79 -26.68 22.07 -22.85
C ASN A 79 -26.39 23.24 -21.90
N ASP A 80 -27.27 24.24 -21.84
CA ASP A 80 -27.14 25.37 -20.92
C ASP A 80 -27.22 24.93 -19.45
N ASP A 81 -28.12 23.99 -19.12
CA ASP A 81 -28.23 23.41 -17.78
C ASP A 81 -26.94 22.67 -17.38
N ILE A 82 -26.35 21.89 -18.29
CA ILE A 82 -25.08 21.19 -18.08
C ILE A 82 -23.96 22.22 -17.84
N LEU A 83 -23.83 23.22 -18.71
CA LEU A 83 -22.80 24.25 -18.61
C LEU A 83 -22.92 25.05 -17.31
N LYS A 84 -24.13 25.41 -16.91
CA LYS A 84 -24.40 26.11 -15.66
C LYS A 84 -24.00 25.25 -14.46
N PHE A 85 -24.39 23.98 -14.44
CA PHE A 85 -24.03 23.05 -13.38
C PHE A 85 -22.51 22.85 -13.27
N VAL A 86 -21.83 22.65 -14.40
CA VAL A 86 -20.36 22.50 -14.44
C VAL A 86 -19.66 23.76 -13.94
N LYS A 87 -20.12 24.96 -14.35
CA LYS A 87 -19.57 26.23 -13.86
C LYS A 87 -19.80 26.45 -12.37
N GLU A 88 -20.98 26.11 -11.87
CA GLU A 88 -21.29 26.19 -10.44
C GLU A 88 -20.42 25.22 -9.64
N GLN A 89 -20.30 23.97 -10.06
CA GLN A 89 -19.41 22.99 -9.42
C GLN A 89 -17.94 23.43 -9.47
N ALA A 90 -17.47 23.97 -10.61
CA ALA A 90 -16.11 24.50 -10.74
C ALA A 90 -15.86 25.68 -9.80
N LYS A 91 -16.88 26.51 -9.51
CA LYS A 91 -16.79 27.62 -8.56
C LYS A 91 -16.64 27.15 -7.11
N TYR A 92 -17.18 25.98 -6.77
CA TYR A 92 -17.04 25.40 -5.43
C TYR A 92 -15.84 24.45 -5.30
N ASN A 93 -15.28 24.00 -6.42
CA ASN A 93 -14.08 23.18 -6.46
C ASN A 93 -12.83 24.09 -6.48
N ASN A 94 -12.58 24.76 -5.35
CA ASN A 94 -11.38 25.59 -5.11
C ASN A 94 -10.13 24.72 -4.94
N MET A 95 -9.81 23.91 -5.94
CA MET A 95 -8.61 23.08 -5.99
C MET A 95 -7.35 23.95 -5.80
N SER A 96 -7.34 25.16 -6.34
CA SER A 96 -6.23 26.10 -6.17
C SER A 96 -6.04 26.55 -4.71
N ASP A 97 -7.14 26.84 -3.99
CA ASP A 97 -7.05 27.25 -2.58
C ASP A 97 -6.66 26.06 -1.71
N LEU A 98 -7.24 24.88 -1.95
CA LEU A 98 -6.88 23.64 -1.25
C LEU A 98 -5.42 23.22 -1.50
N LEU A 99 -4.91 23.38 -2.73
CA LEU A 99 -3.50 23.13 -3.05
C LEU A 99 -2.57 24.15 -2.38
N THR A 100 -3.01 25.40 -2.27
CA THR A 100 -2.26 26.45 -1.57
C THR A 100 -2.22 26.16 -0.07
N GLU A 101 -3.38 25.84 0.53
CA GLU A 101 -3.52 25.51 1.95
C GLU A 101 -2.69 24.26 2.30
N THR A 102 -2.82 23.18 1.53
CA THR A 102 -2.00 21.97 1.71
C THR A 102 -0.51 22.23 1.53
N GLY A 103 -0.12 23.09 0.57
CA GLY A 103 1.26 23.55 0.41
C GLY A 103 1.78 24.32 1.64
N THR A 104 0.96 25.19 2.23
CA THR A 104 1.33 25.91 3.47
C THR A 104 1.45 24.99 4.67
N LEU A 105 0.51 24.04 4.83
CA LEU A 105 0.55 23.03 5.89
C LEU A 105 1.78 22.13 5.76
N GLN A 106 2.14 21.72 4.55
CA GLN A 106 3.36 20.92 4.32
C GLN A 106 4.62 21.70 4.72
N LYS A 107 4.67 23.00 4.45
CA LYS A 107 5.79 23.87 4.85
C LYS A 107 5.89 23.99 6.37
N GLU A 108 4.76 24.11 7.06
CA GLU A 108 4.71 24.16 8.52
C GLU A 108 5.13 22.82 9.15
N ILE A 109 4.64 21.69 8.61
CA ILE A 109 5.04 20.35 9.03
C ILE A 109 6.56 20.16 8.90
N ASN A 110 7.14 20.53 7.75
CA ASN A 110 8.58 20.42 7.55
C ASN A 110 9.35 21.33 8.53
N GLY A 111 8.82 22.51 8.85
CA GLY A 111 9.39 23.41 9.86
C GLY A 111 9.39 22.79 11.26
N LEU A 112 8.26 22.20 11.67
CA LEU A 112 8.11 21.52 12.95
C LEU A 112 9.02 20.28 13.06
N GLN A 113 9.17 19.51 11.98
CA GLN A 113 10.10 18.38 11.93
C GLN A 113 11.56 18.84 12.12
N ARG A 114 11.96 19.95 11.47
CA ARG A 114 13.30 20.50 11.66
C ARG A 114 13.55 20.95 13.10
N ILE A 115 12.56 21.62 13.72
CA ILE A 115 12.64 22.01 15.13
C ILE A 115 12.74 20.78 16.04
N GLN A 116 11.99 19.72 15.74
CA GLN A 116 12.07 18.46 16.48
C GLN A 116 13.45 17.81 16.38
N GLU A 117 14.06 17.80 15.20
CA GLU A 117 15.43 17.29 15.00
C GLU A 117 16.48 18.13 15.73
N GLU A 118 16.33 19.46 15.72
CA GLU A 118 17.18 20.39 16.48
C GLU A 118 17.08 20.08 17.99
N ILE A 119 15.87 19.99 18.54
CA ILE A 119 15.64 19.65 19.96
C ILE A 119 16.22 18.27 20.30
N LYS A 120 16.03 17.28 19.44
CA LYS A 120 16.58 15.93 19.66
C LYS A 120 18.10 15.96 19.71
N THR A 121 18.73 16.69 18.80
CA THR A 121 20.19 16.86 18.77
C THR A 121 20.70 17.58 20.02
N ASP A 122 19.98 18.61 20.48
CA ASP A 122 20.29 19.33 21.71
C ASP A 122 20.19 18.42 22.94
N VAL A 123 19.16 17.58 23.02
CA VAL A 123 19.01 16.60 24.09
C VAL A 123 20.11 15.54 24.04
N GLU A 124 20.42 14.98 22.86
CA GLU A 124 21.51 14.01 22.72
C GLU A 124 22.87 14.63 23.10
N SER A 125 23.10 15.89 22.73
CA SER A 125 24.29 16.65 23.12
C SER A 125 24.33 16.90 24.64
N ALA A 126 23.21 17.27 25.25
CA ALA A 126 23.09 17.45 26.69
C ALA A 126 23.34 16.14 27.45
N VAL A 127 22.76 15.03 27.00
CA VAL A 127 22.96 13.69 27.56
C VAL A 127 24.41 13.23 27.39
N ALA A 128 25.00 13.43 26.20
CA ALA A 128 26.41 13.10 25.97
C ALA A 128 27.34 13.94 26.85
N ARG A 129 27.02 15.22 27.05
CA ARG A 129 27.76 16.09 27.96
C ARG A 129 27.65 15.62 29.41
N GLU A 130 26.46 15.21 29.84
CA GLU A 130 26.24 14.70 31.18
C GLU A 130 26.93 13.35 31.40
N GLU A 131 26.90 12.44 30.43
CA GLU A 131 27.63 11.17 30.50
C GLU A 131 29.15 11.38 30.49
N LEU A 132 29.67 12.37 29.74
CA LEU A 132 31.08 12.75 29.80
C LEU A 132 31.48 13.27 31.19
N LEU A 133 30.64 14.12 31.80
CA LEU A 133 30.87 14.60 33.16
C LEU A 133 30.82 13.46 34.19
N ARG A 134 29.91 12.50 34.00
CA ARG A 134 29.77 11.32 34.86
C ARG A 134 30.93 10.33 34.70
N SER A 135 31.43 10.15 33.48
CA SER A 135 32.57 9.26 33.19
C SER A 135 33.90 9.76 33.74
N ARG A 136 34.02 11.07 34.01
CA ARG A 136 35.26 11.66 34.55
C ARG A 136 35.52 11.27 36.01
N ASP A 137 34.47 10.88 36.75
CA ASP A 137 34.56 10.45 38.14
C ASP A 137 34.57 8.92 38.32
N THR A 138 34.64 8.13 37.24
CA THR A 138 34.66 6.66 37.35
C THR A 138 36.06 6.10 37.09
N ASP A 139 36.70 5.59 38.15
CA ASP A 139 38.00 4.92 38.11
C ASP A 139 38.01 3.77 37.09
N LEU A 140 38.97 3.83 36.16
CA LEU A 140 39.22 2.83 35.12
C LEU A 140 39.79 1.55 35.75
N THR A 141 38.97 0.50 35.85
CA THR A 141 39.49 -0.86 36.08
C THR A 141 39.76 -1.56 34.76
N THR A 142 41.06 -1.71 34.47
CA THR A 142 41.66 -2.18 33.21
C THR A 142 41.63 -3.71 33.06
N HIS A 143 40.51 -4.30 32.62
CA HIS A 143 40.51 -5.68 32.10
C HIS A 143 39.59 -5.80 30.88
N GLN A 144 40.08 -5.42 29.70
CA GLN A 144 39.37 -5.64 28.43
C GLN A 144 39.84 -6.94 27.78
N LEU A 145 38.88 -7.84 27.49
CA LEU A 145 39.13 -9.05 26.72
C LEU A 145 39.15 -8.72 25.22
N PHE A 146 40.20 -9.12 24.51
CA PHE A 146 40.35 -8.92 23.07
C PHE A 146 40.17 -10.23 22.31
N ILE A 147 39.44 -10.19 21.20
CA ILE A 147 39.36 -11.30 20.23
C ILE A 147 39.71 -10.74 18.86
N LEU A 148 40.69 -11.36 18.19
CA LEU A 148 41.10 -10.98 16.82
C LEU A 148 41.33 -9.46 16.65
N ASN A 149 42.10 -8.87 17.59
CA ASN A 149 42.46 -7.46 17.60
C ASN A 149 41.28 -6.47 17.71
N ARG A 150 40.07 -6.94 18.09
CA ARG A 150 38.92 -6.08 18.39
C ARG A 150 38.52 -6.20 19.86
N PRO A 151 38.24 -5.06 20.55
CA PRO A 151 37.75 -5.10 21.92
C PRO A 151 36.36 -5.71 21.96
N VAL A 152 36.17 -6.73 22.80
CA VAL A 152 34.88 -7.41 22.94
C VAL A 152 33.94 -6.49 23.72
N ARG A 153 32.81 -6.10 23.09
CA ARG A 153 31.76 -5.31 23.78
C ARG A 153 31.19 -6.14 24.93
N ARG A 154 30.90 -5.52 26.08
CA ARG A 154 30.38 -6.21 27.30
C ARG A 154 29.10 -7.02 27.02
N ASN A 155 28.28 -6.59 26.04
CA ASN A 155 27.09 -7.31 25.58
C ASN A 155 27.39 -8.59 24.77
N MET A 156 28.62 -8.77 24.27
CA MET A 156 29.06 -9.96 23.53
C MET A 156 29.56 -11.10 24.42
N ILE A 157 29.89 -10.81 25.70
CA ILE A 157 30.30 -11.81 26.68
C ILE A 157 29.32 -13.01 26.75
N PRO A 158 28.00 -12.83 26.91
CA PRO A 158 27.06 -13.97 26.92
C PRO A 158 27.07 -14.80 25.63
N TYR A 159 27.24 -14.18 24.46
CA TYR A 159 27.32 -14.91 23.20
C TYR A 159 28.60 -15.75 23.10
N LEU A 160 29.69 -15.27 23.68
CA LEU A 160 30.95 -16.01 23.82
C LEU A 160 30.82 -17.25 24.69
N TRP A 161 30.06 -17.18 25.78
CA TRP A 161 29.76 -18.33 26.62
C TRP A 161 28.96 -19.38 25.87
N VAL A 162 27.91 -18.97 25.15
CA VAL A 162 27.11 -19.88 24.32
C VAL A 162 27.98 -20.52 23.23
N LEU A 163 28.82 -19.73 22.56
CA LEU A 163 29.75 -20.22 21.54
C LEU A 163 30.71 -21.26 22.11
N SER A 164 31.28 -21.03 23.30
CA SER A 164 32.17 -21.97 23.97
C SER A 164 31.49 -23.31 24.24
N ILE A 165 30.24 -23.29 24.72
CA ILE A 165 29.47 -24.51 25.01
C ILE A 165 29.12 -25.26 23.72
N VAL A 166 28.79 -24.54 22.64
CA VAL A 166 28.58 -25.14 21.32
C VAL A 166 29.86 -25.82 20.81
N PHE A 167 31.02 -25.17 20.96
CA PHE A 167 32.31 -25.77 20.60
C PHE A 167 32.65 -27.00 21.44
N VAL A 168 32.35 -26.99 22.74
CA VAL A 168 32.51 -28.18 23.61
C VAL A 168 31.57 -29.30 23.17
N GLY A 169 30.31 -29.00 22.82
CA GLY A 169 29.35 -29.98 22.31
C GLY A 169 29.78 -30.59 20.98
N ILE A 170 30.22 -29.77 20.02
CA ILE A 170 30.78 -30.22 18.74
C ILE A 170 32.05 -31.05 18.98
N GLY A 171 32.90 -30.63 19.91
CA GLY A 171 34.10 -31.38 20.29
C GLY A 171 33.77 -32.77 20.84
N LEU A 172 32.75 -32.89 21.68
CA LEU A 172 32.27 -34.17 22.22
C LEU A 172 31.71 -35.09 21.12
N VAL A 173 30.99 -34.53 20.16
CA VAL A 173 30.48 -35.26 18.98
C VAL A 173 31.64 -35.76 18.12
N LEU A 174 32.61 -34.90 17.80
CA LEU A 174 33.80 -35.29 17.03
C LEU A 174 34.64 -36.35 17.76
N LEU A 175 34.82 -36.21 19.07
CA LEU A 175 35.58 -37.17 19.88
C LEU A 175 34.89 -38.54 19.88
N ARG A 176 33.56 -38.56 19.96
CA ARG A 176 32.77 -39.79 19.84
C ARG A 176 32.80 -40.39 18.42
N MET A 177 32.91 -39.57 17.38
CA MET A 177 33.11 -40.05 16.01
C MET A 177 34.53 -40.62 15.80
N MET A 178 35.54 -40.09 16.52
CA MET A 178 36.94 -40.52 16.40
C MET A 178 37.31 -41.69 17.32
N GLN A 179 36.60 -41.88 18.44
CA GLN A 179 36.84 -43.04 19.30
C GLN A 179 36.21 -44.31 18.71
N PRO A 180 36.99 -45.37 18.46
CA PRO A 180 36.42 -46.67 18.13
C PRO A 180 35.60 -47.16 19.32
N VAL A 181 34.36 -47.59 19.06
CA VAL A 181 33.50 -48.20 20.08
C VAL A 181 34.23 -49.45 20.59
N LEU A 182 34.69 -49.43 21.85
CA LEU A 182 35.29 -50.59 22.48
C LEU A 182 34.26 -51.73 22.49
N GLY A 183 34.45 -52.72 21.61
CA GLY A 183 33.56 -53.87 21.44
C GLY A 183 33.01 -54.09 20.03
N VAL A 184 33.36 -53.26 19.03
CA VAL A 184 32.88 -53.39 17.64
C VAL A 184 34.03 -53.85 16.74
N THR A 185 33.76 -54.85 15.90
CA THR A 185 34.77 -55.41 14.98
C THR A 185 35.11 -54.43 13.84
N ASN A 186 36.30 -54.52 13.26
CA ASN A 186 36.74 -53.61 12.18
C ASN A 186 35.78 -53.59 10.97
N GLU A 187 35.04 -54.68 10.74
CA GLU A 187 34.02 -54.78 9.68
C GLU A 187 32.75 -53.99 10.00
N GLU A 188 32.33 -53.94 11.27
CA GLU A 188 31.18 -53.16 11.72
C GLU A 188 31.50 -51.65 11.81
N MET A 189 32.75 -51.28 12.10
CA MET A 189 33.20 -49.88 12.03
C MET A 189 33.21 -49.33 10.59
N ALA A 190 33.54 -50.17 9.60
CA ALA A 190 33.50 -49.79 8.19
C ALA A 190 32.06 -49.59 7.68
N ALA A 191 31.10 -50.35 8.22
CA ALA A 191 29.67 -50.15 7.94
C ALA A 191 29.10 -48.88 8.61
N LEU A 192 29.64 -48.49 9.77
CA LEU A 192 29.23 -47.29 10.53
C LEU A 192 29.76 -45.96 9.97
N SER A 193 30.80 -45.98 9.13
CA SER A 193 31.40 -44.76 8.56
C SER A 193 30.73 -44.29 7.26
N LEU A 194 29.95 -45.15 6.61
CA LEU A 194 29.37 -44.90 5.27
C LEU A 194 28.01 -44.21 5.28
N SER A 195 27.36 -44.01 6.43
CA SER A 195 26.05 -43.38 6.49
C SER A 195 25.97 -42.36 7.63
N PHE A 196 26.25 -41.10 7.28
CA PHE A 196 26.02 -39.93 8.13
C PHE A 196 24.65 -39.98 8.84
N TRP A 197 23.61 -40.44 8.14
CA TRP A 197 22.26 -40.64 8.69
C TRP A 197 22.16 -41.69 9.79
N TYR A 198 22.95 -42.76 9.74
CA TYR A 198 22.96 -43.80 10.76
C TYR A 198 23.75 -43.37 12.00
N GLN A 199 24.85 -42.63 11.81
CA GLN A 199 25.53 -41.97 12.92
C GLN A 199 24.59 -40.97 13.61
N LEU A 200 23.91 -40.11 12.86
CA LEU A 200 22.99 -39.10 13.40
C LEU A 200 21.85 -39.75 14.21
N THR A 201 21.22 -40.81 13.69
CA THR A 201 20.19 -41.56 14.42
C THR A 201 20.74 -42.26 15.67
N SER A 202 21.96 -42.80 15.62
CA SER A 202 22.60 -43.40 16.80
C SER A 202 22.92 -42.36 17.90
N PHE A 203 23.26 -41.13 17.52
CA PHE A 203 23.43 -40.00 18.45
C PHE A 203 22.11 -39.64 19.14
N PHE A 204 20.99 -39.63 18.41
CA PHE A 204 19.65 -39.36 18.94
C PHE A 204 19.02 -40.54 19.69
N THR A 205 19.56 -41.76 19.58
CA THR A 205 19.02 -42.94 20.28
C THR A 205 19.79 -43.26 21.56
N ASN A 206 20.98 -42.67 21.75
CA ASN A 206 21.82 -42.98 22.91
C ASN A 206 21.46 -42.11 24.13
N ASN A 207 20.98 -42.77 25.19
CA ASN A 207 20.59 -42.12 26.45
C ASN A 207 21.73 -41.32 27.10
N VAL A 208 22.98 -41.76 26.98
CA VAL A 208 24.13 -41.06 27.59
C VAL A 208 24.36 -39.71 26.92
N THR A 209 24.20 -39.64 25.60
CA THR A 209 24.30 -38.38 24.85
C THR A 209 23.21 -37.40 25.27
N TRP A 210 21.97 -37.89 25.39
CA TRP A 210 20.85 -37.06 25.84
C TRP A 210 21.03 -36.55 27.26
N ILE A 211 21.51 -37.38 28.19
CA ILE A 211 21.80 -36.94 29.56
C ILE A 211 22.89 -35.85 29.57
N ALA A 212 23.93 -36.01 28.76
CA ALA A 212 25.00 -35.01 28.66
C ALA A 212 24.50 -33.68 28.07
N ILE A 213 23.67 -33.73 27.02
CA ILE A 213 23.08 -32.53 26.38
C ILE A 213 22.10 -31.84 27.33
N VAL A 214 21.21 -32.59 27.98
CA VAL A 214 20.25 -32.03 28.94
C VAL A 214 20.97 -31.43 30.15
N GLY A 215 22.02 -32.09 30.66
CA GLY A 215 22.87 -31.57 31.72
C GLY A 215 23.54 -30.25 31.33
N ALA A 216 24.10 -30.18 30.12
CA ALA A 216 24.68 -28.94 29.59
C ALA A 216 23.63 -27.83 29.46
N CYS A 217 22.46 -28.11 28.89
CA CYS A 217 21.36 -27.15 28.76
C CYS A 217 20.86 -26.64 30.13
N MET A 218 20.76 -27.51 31.13
CA MET A 218 20.31 -27.13 32.48
C MET A 218 21.30 -26.16 33.14
N ILE A 219 22.61 -26.38 32.97
CA ILE A 219 23.65 -25.46 33.43
C ILE A 219 23.49 -24.10 32.72
N VAL A 220 23.27 -24.08 31.41
CA VAL A 220 23.05 -22.84 30.65
C VAL A 220 21.83 -22.06 31.16
N ILE A 221 20.71 -22.74 31.39
CA ILE A 221 19.49 -22.11 31.89
C ILE A 221 19.72 -21.54 33.30
N LEU A 222 20.44 -22.25 34.16
CA LEU A 222 20.76 -21.78 35.51
C LEU A 222 21.61 -20.51 35.47
N PHE A 223 22.63 -20.45 34.60
CA PHE A 223 23.48 -19.26 34.47
C PHE A 223 22.79 -18.09 33.75
N LEU A 224 21.94 -18.34 32.74
CA LEU A 224 21.09 -17.31 32.14
C LEU A 224 20.07 -16.78 33.15
N GLY A 225 19.49 -17.66 33.97
CA GLY A 225 18.58 -17.30 35.06
C GLY A 225 19.27 -16.41 36.11
N LEU A 226 20.51 -16.74 36.51
CA LEU A 226 21.32 -15.91 37.40
C LEU A 226 21.64 -14.52 36.80
N LYS A 227 21.83 -14.45 35.48
CA LYS A 227 22.06 -13.19 34.78
C LYS A 227 20.80 -12.33 34.70
N VAL A 228 19.65 -12.91 34.36
CA VAL A 228 18.34 -12.21 34.37
C VAL A 228 17.97 -11.78 35.80
N GLY A 229 18.36 -12.58 36.80
CA GLY A 229 18.22 -12.27 38.22
C GLY A 229 19.20 -11.22 38.76
N GLY A 230 20.07 -10.63 37.93
CA GLY A 230 20.91 -9.49 38.32
C GLY A 230 22.05 -9.80 39.29
N ILE A 231 22.41 -11.09 39.48
CA ILE A 231 23.46 -11.51 40.43
C ILE A 231 24.87 -11.27 39.87
N PHE A 232 25.00 -11.13 38.54
CA PHE A 232 26.24 -10.73 37.87
C PHE A 232 25.97 -9.56 36.92
N GLY A 233 26.27 -8.34 37.39
CA GLY A 233 26.36 -7.11 36.58
C GLY A 233 27.79 -6.85 36.08
#